data_AF-A0A1G5WZS2-F1
#
_entry.id   AF-A0A1G5WZS2-F1
#
_cell.length_a   1.000
_cell.length_b   1.000
_cell.length_c   1.000
_cell.angle_alpha   90.00
_cell.angle_beta   90.00
_cell.angle_gamma   90.00
#
_symmetry.space_group_name_H-M   'P 1'
#
loop_
_entity.id
_entity.type
_entity.pdbx_description
1 polymer ?
#
loop_
_entity_poly.entity_id
_entity_poly.type
_entity_poly.pdbx_seq_one_letter_code
_entity_poly.pdbx_strand_id
1 'polypeptide(L)'
;METRKRITIAIDVILWMITAIPVINVLKECIYSAVHGTIPFRESFGNAPVEIVYGFPAFVDTLQLYCVFFFAFVVAWGGLLVFTLGFTAYTYIFCKDAKKLEAHE
;
A
#
# COMPACT_ATOMS: atom_id res chain seq x y z
N MET A 1 23.61 11.46 20.40
CA MET A 1 23.31 11.06 18.99
C MET A 1 22.28 9.93 18.92
N GLU A 2 22.33 8.99 19.86
CA GLU A 2 21.48 7.79 19.90
C GLU A 2 19.97 8.04 19.96
N THR A 3 19.49 8.99 20.78
CA THR A 3 18.05 9.32 20.87
C THR A 3 17.48 9.79 19.53
N ARG A 4 18.25 10.58 18.77
CA ARG A 4 17.84 11.07 17.44
C ARG A 4 17.73 9.92 16.43
N LYS A 5 18.69 8.97 16.43
CA LYS A 5 18.64 7.75 15.59
C LYS A 5 17.36 6.95 15.85
N ARG A 6 17.05 6.70 17.13
CA ARG A 6 15.85 5.94 17.53
C ARG A 6 14.56 6.61 17.08
N ILE A 7 14.47 7.94 17.22
CA ILE A 7 13.31 8.71 16.77
C ILE A 7 13.13 8.61 15.25
N THR A 8 14.20 8.80 14.47
CA THR A 8 14.12 8.72 13.00
C THR A 8 13.67 7.34 12.53
N ILE A 9 14.22 6.26 13.13
CA ILE A 9 13.80 4.89 12.81
C ILE A 9 12.32 4.66 13.19
N ALA A 10 11.87 5.15 14.34
CA ALA A 10 10.48 5.01 14.75
C ALA A 10 9.52 5.71 13.77
N ILE A 11 9.89 6.91 13.29
CA ILE A 11 9.10 7.64 12.28
C ILE A 11 9.04 6.87 10.96
N ASP A 12 10.16 6.28 10.52
CA ASP A 12 10.22 5.46 9.30
C ASP A 12 9.29 4.25 9.38
N VAL A 13 9.30 3.55 10.52
CA VAL A 13 8.37 2.42 10.78
C VAL A 13 6.91 2.88 10.74
N ILE A 14 6.59 4.02 11.35
CA ILE A 14 5.24 4.59 11.33
C ILE A 14 4.80 4.93 9.90
N LEU A 15 5.68 5.52 9.09
CA LEU A 15 5.39 5.82 7.68
C LEU A 15 5.09 4.56 6.86
N TRP A 16 5.84 3.48 7.09
CA TRP A 16 5.57 2.19 6.46
C TRP A 16 4.23 1.59 6.90
N MET A 17 3.88 1.69 8.19
CA MET A 17 2.56 1.23 8.67
C MET A 17 1.42 2.00 8.01
N ILE A 18 1.52 3.33 7.92
CA ILE A 18 0.49 4.16 7.28
C ILE A 18 0.38 3.82 5.79
N THR A 19 1.52 3.63 5.11
CA THR A 19 1.58 3.27 3.69
C THR A 19 0.99 1.89 3.42
N ALA A 20 1.06 0.95 4.37
CA ALA A 20 0.52 -0.40 4.20
C ALA A 20 -1.01 -0.50 4.36
N ILE A 21 -1.63 0.36 5.18
CA ILE A 21 -3.07 0.30 5.49
C ILE A 21 -3.96 0.28 4.24
N PRO A 22 -3.77 1.18 3.25
CA PRO A 22 -4.58 1.18 2.03
C PRO A 22 -4.51 -0.14 1.26
N VAL A 23 -3.33 -0.72 1.15
CA VAL A 23 -3.11 -1.99 0.45
C VAL A 23 -3.80 -3.14 1.17
N ILE A 24 -3.69 -3.20 2.51
CA ILE A 24 -4.35 -4.23 3.33
C ILE A 24 -5.87 -4.15 3.16
N ASN A 25 -6.44 -2.95 3.16
CA ASN A 25 -7.89 -2.78 2.96
C ASN A 25 -8.33 -3.25 1.57
N VAL A 26 -7.59 -2.90 0.51
CA VAL A 26 -7.92 -3.38 -0.85
C VAL A 26 -7.80 -4.90 -0.93
N LEU A 27 -6.75 -5.50 -0.36
CA LEU A 27 -6.58 -6.95 -0.34
C LEU A 27 -7.71 -7.66 0.41
N LYS A 28 -8.18 -7.09 1.54
CA LYS A 28 -9.31 -7.63 2.29
C LYS A 28 -10.56 -7.69 1.42
N GLU A 29 -10.89 -6.61 0.71
CA GLU A 29 -12.06 -6.58 -0.18
C GLU A 29 -11.90 -7.56 -1.36
N CYS A 30 -10.72 -7.63 -1.95
CA CYS A 30 -10.46 -8.58 -3.05
C CYS A 30 -10.59 -10.04 -2.59
N ILE A 31 -10.11 -10.37 -1.38
CA ILE A 31 -10.28 -11.70 -0.78
C ILE A 31 -11.76 -11.96 -0.47
N TYR A 32 -12.47 -10.97 0.08
CA TYR A 32 -13.90 -11.09 0.37
C TYR A 32 -14.69 -11.42 -0.90
N SER A 33 -14.45 -10.70 -1.99
CA SER A 33 -15.04 -10.97 -3.30
C SER A 33 -14.64 -12.32 -3.87
N ALA A 34 -13.40 -12.77 -3.65
CA ALA A 34 -12.97 -14.10 -4.08
C ALA A 34 -13.78 -15.23 -3.40
N VAL A 35 -14.14 -15.04 -2.13
CA VAL A 35 -14.88 -16.04 -1.34
C VAL A 35 -16.39 -15.96 -1.55
N HIS A 36 -16.95 -14.75 -1.54
CA HIS A 36 -18.41 -14.54 -1.58
C HIS A 36 -18.95 -14.29 -2.99
N GLY A 37 -18.05 -14.14 -3.96
CA GLY A 37 -18.36 -13.81 -5.34
C GLY A 37 -18.58 -12.31 -5.52
N THR A 38 -18.44 -11.86 -6.77
CA THR A 38 -18.74 -10.48 -7.18
C THR A 38 -19.50 -10.49 -8.50
N ILE A 39 -20.23 -9.41 -8.76
CA ILE A 39 -20.81 -9.14 -10.07
C ILE A 39 -19.72 -8.46 -10.89
N PRO A 40 -19.30 -9.03 -12.04
CA PRO A 40 -18.21 -8.49 -12.82
C PRO A 40 -18.55 -7.09 -13.32
N PHE A 41 -17.74 -6.11 -12.94
CA PHE A 41 -17.97 -4.70 -13.22
C PHE A 41 -18.15 -4.42 -14.71
N ARG A 42 -17.39 -5.12 -15.55
CA ARG A 42 -17.40 -4.93 -17.01
C ARG A 42 -18.70 -5.38 -17.68
N GLU A 43 -19.38 -6.36 -17.10
CA GLU A 43 -20.64 -6.92 -17.62
C GLU A 43 -21.86 -6.25 -16.99
N SER A 44 -21.68 -5.58 -15.84
CA SER A 44 -22.75 -4.91 -15.10
C SER A 44 -23.27 -3.60 -15.74
N PHE A 45 -22.61 -3.05 -16.78
CA PHE A 45 -23.10 -1.88 -17.55
C PHE A 45 -24.08 -2.23 -18.68
N GLY A 46 -24.31 -3.52 -18.94
CA GLY A 46 -25.34 -4.00 -19.86
C GLY A 46 -26.38 -4.79 -19.07
N ASN A 47 -27.67 -4.60 -19.37
CA ASN A 47 -28.80 -5.34 -18.77
C ASN A 47 -28.82 -6.84 -19.17
N ALA A 48 -27.70 -7.54 -19.05
CA ALA A 48 -27.62 -8.98 -19.18
C ALA A 48 -27.73 -9.62 -17.79
N PRO A 49 -28.31 -10.82 -17.67
CA PRO A 49 -28.23 -11.60 -16.43
C PRO A 49 -26.76 -11.91 -16.18
N VAL A 50 -26.14 -11.17 -15.25
CA VAL A 50 -24.71 -11.31 -14.96
C VAL A 50 -24.55 -12.44 -13.96
N GLU A 51 -23.83 -13.50 -14.35
CA GLU A 51 -23.48 -14.58 -13.44
C GLU A 51 -22.48 -14.08 -12.38
N ILE A 52 -22.69 -14.47 -11.12
CA ILE A 52 -21.75 -14.18 -10.06
C ILE A 52 -20.47 -14.98 -10.30
N VAL A 53 -19.35 -14.29 -10.41
CA VAL A 53 -18.02 -14.93 -10.51
C VAL A 53 -17.40 -15.08 -9.13
N TYR A 54 -16.67 -16.17 -8.94
CA TYR A 54 -15.98 -16.52 -7.69
C TYR A 54 -14.48 -16.72 -7.92
N GLY A 55 -13.72 -16.82 -6.83
CA GLY A 55 -12.30 -17.15 -6.86
C GLY A 55 -11.43 -16.02 -7.41
N PHE A 56 -10.35 -16.39 -8.10
CA PHE A 56 -9.38 -15.42 -8.63
C PHE A 56 -9.96 -14.41 -9.64
N PRO A 57 -10.90 -14.77 -10.54
CA PRO A 57 -11.58 -13.80 -11.38
C PRO A 57 -12.29 -12.67 -10.60
N ALA A 58 -12.99 -13.02 -9.52
CA ALA A 58 -13.69 -12.06 -8.67
C ALA A 58 -12.71 -11.14 -7.90
N PHE A 59 -11.57 -11.68 -7.49
CA PHE A 59 -10.47 -10.92 -6.91
C PHE A 59 -9.96 -9.84 -7.87
N VAL A 60 -9.66 -10.24 -9.11
CA VAL A 60 -9.10 -9.33 -10.13
C VAL A 60 -10.10 -8.26 -10.53
N ASP A 61 -11.38 -8.60 -10.68
CA ASP A 61 -12.42 -7.62 -11.02
C ASP A 61 -12.57 -6.56 -9.92
N THR A 62 -12.58 -6.99 -8.65
CA THR A 62 -12.61 -6.08 -7.49
C THR A 62 -11.37 -5.20 -7.44
N LEU A 63 -10.18 -5.77 -7.68
CA LEU A 63 -8.94 -5.00 -7.73
C LEU A 63 -8.96 -3.94 -8.84
N GLN A 64 -9.45 -4.30 -10.04
CA GLN A 64 -9.59 -3.38 -11.16
C GLN A 64 -10.58 -2.26 -10.86
N LEU A 65 -11.71 -2.57 -10.22
CA LEU A 65 -12.67 -1.57 -9.75
C LEU A 65 -11.99 -0.54 -8.83
N TYR A 66 -11.23 -1.01 -7.84
CA TYR A 66 -10.49 -0.12 -6.93
C TYR A 66 -9.46 0.72 -7.67
N CYS A 67 -8.69 0.15 -8.59
CA CYS A 67 -7.72 0.89 -9.39
C CYS A 67 -8.35 1.97 -10.28
N VAL A 68 -9.53 1.72 -10.85
CA VAL A 68 -10.20 2.63 -11.78
C VAL A 68 -10.96 3.74 -11.05
N PHE A 69 -11.80 3.41 -10.05
CA PHE A 69 -12.61 4.42 -9.34
C PHE A 69 -11.80 5.21 -8.33
N PHE A 70 -10.81 4.58 -7.69
CA PHE A 70 -9.97 5.24 -6.69
C PHE A 70 -8.63 5.67 -7.29
N PHE A 71 -8.57 5.95 -8.59
CA PHE A 71 -7.34 6.38 -9.27
C PHE A 71 -6.64 7.54 -8.55
N ALA A 72 -7.39 8.58 -8.13
CA ALA A 72 -6.83 9.69 -7.38
C ALA A 72 -6.21 9.26 -6.04
N PHE A 73 -6.82 8.30 -5.35
CA PHE A 73 -6.32 7.72 -4.12
C PHE A 73 -5.09 6.83 -4.36
N VAL A 74 -5.04 6.08 -5.47
CA VAL A 74 -3.87 5.30 -5.89
C VAL A 74 -2.69 6.22 -6.19
N VAL A 75 -2.91 7.35 -6.85
CA VAL A 75 -1.86 8.35 -7.11
C VAL A 75 -1.36 8.97 -5.80
N ALA A 76 -2.27 9.36 -4.91
CA ALA A 76 -1.89 9.90 -3.60
C ALA A 76 -1.09 8.89 -2.76
N TRP A 77 -1.53 7.62 -2.76
CA TRP A 77 -0.81 6.52 -2.12
C TRP A 77 0.56 6.29 -2.75
N GLY A 78 0.67 6.32 -4.08
CA GLY A 78 1.95 6.21 -4.79
C GLY A 78 2.91 7.33 -4.38
N GLY A 79 2.43 8.56 -4.24
CA GLY A 79 3.22 9.68 -3.70
C GLY A 79 3.71 9.43 -2.28
N LEU A 80 2.83 8.92 -1.40
CA LEU A 80 3.20 8.56 -0.03
C LEU A 80 4.24 7.44 0.01
N LEU A 81 4.12 6.44 -0.87
CA LEU A 81 5.10 5.36 -0.99
C LEU A 81 6.47 5.89 -1.44
N VAL A 82 6.50 6.74 -2.46
CA VAL A 82 7.76 7.37 -2.92
C VAL A 82 8.39 8.21 -1.81
N PHE A 83 7.59 8.98 -1.07
CA PHE A 83 8.07 9.73 0.09
C PHE A 83 8.64 8.81 1.17
N THR A 84 7.94 7.72 1.50
CA THR A 84 8.38 6.74 2.50
C THR A 84 9.69 6.09 2.09
N LEU A 85 9.83 5.67 0.83
CA LEU A 85 11.09 5.13 0.29
C LEU A 85 12.25 6.15 0.39
N GLY A 86 11.98 7.40 0.04
CA GLY A 86 12.95 8.49 0.18
C GLY A 86 13.36 8.72 1.64
N PHE A 87 12.40 8.67 2.57
CA PHE A 87 12.66 8.80 4.00
C PHE A 87 13.45 7.61 4.57
N THR A 88 13.16 6.40 4.12
CA THR A 88 13.94 5.21 4.48
C THR A 88 15.38 5.33 4.00
N ALA A 89 15.60 5.77 2.76
CA ALA A 89 16.95 6.02 2.23
C ALA A 89 17.70 7.08 3.03
N TYR A 90 17.03 8.19 3.40
CA TYR A 90 17.58 9.21 4.29
C TYR A 90 17.94 8.63 5.66
N THR A 91 17.03 7.86 6.27
CA THR A 91 17.22 7.23 7.59
C THR A 91 18.44 6.31 7.58
N TYR A 92 18.62 5.54 6.50
CA TYR A 92 19.79 4.68 6.32
C TYR A 92 21.09 5.47 6.26
N ILE A 93 21.15 6.54 5.46
CA ILE A 93 22.35 7.40 5.35
C ILE A 93 22.65 8.06 6.69
N PHE A 94 21.64 8.64 7.35
CA PHE A 94 21.79 9.27 8.66
C PHE A 94 22.35 8.30 9.72
N CYS A 95 21.82 7.07 9.77
CA CYS A 95 22.31 6.06 10.70
C CYS A 95 23.73 5.61 10.37
N LYS A 96 24.08 5.50 9.09
CA LYS A 96 25.43 5.13 8.63
C LYS A 96 26.47 6.20 9.00
N ASP A 97 26.17 7.47 8.74
CA ASP A 97 27.10 8.58 9.01
C ASP A 97 27.30 8.76 10.52
N ALA A 98 26.22 8.65 11.29
CA ALA A 98 26.30 8.73 12.73
C ALA A 98 26.97 7.50 13.37
N LYS A 99 27.15 6.38 12.65
CA LYS A 99 27.99 5.25 13.10
C LYS A 99 29.48 5.50 12.80
N LYS A 100 29.80 6.18 11.70
CA LYS A 100 31.19 6.55 11.39
C LYS A 100 31.77 7.54 12.40
N LEU A 101 30.99 8.52 12.82
CA LEU A 101 31.41 9.51 13.81
C LEU A 101 31.75 8.86 15.17
N GLU A 102 30.95 7.90 15.61
CA GLU A 102 31.20 7.13 16.85
C GLU A 102 32.42 6.20 16.77
N ALA A 103 32.93 5.91 15.57
CA ALA A 103 34.13 5.06 15.39
C ALA A 103 35.45 5.86 15.35
N HIS A 104 35.36 7.21 15.34
CA HIS A 104 36.50 8.12 15.30
C HIS A 104 36.65 8.98 16.56
N GLU A 105 35.76 8.80 17.55
CA GLU A 105 35.90 9.30 18.94
C GLU A 105 36.49 8.21 19.84
#